data_AF-A0A0M0JJ93-F1
#
_entry.id   AF-A0A0M0JJ93-F1
#
_cell.length_a   1.000
_cell.length_b   1.000
_cell.length_c   1.000
_cell.angle_alpha   90.00
_cell.angle_beta   90.00
_cell.angle_gamma   90.00
#
_symmetry.space_group_name_H-M   'P 1'
#
loop_
_entity.id
_entity.type
_entity.pdbx_description
1 polymer ?
#
loop_
_entity_poly.entity_id
_entity_poly.type
_entity_poly.pdbx_seq_one_letter_code
_entity_poly.pdbx_strand_id
1 'polypeptide(L)'
;MPAGMREGWGLTSDDRGTLYASDGTSTIHVLGGNLEGDAIEVKRTVEVTAAGRPLADINDMQWIHGELWANLFRQDRLAVIDPLSGAVRCFVDLSGLLGREERQRLGYEEVLNGIAHDARGDRLFVTGKCWPKLFEIEVEEPAWRRP
;
A
#
# COMPACT_ATOMS: atom_id res chain seq x y z
N MET A 1 -1.04 11.86 -16.91
CA MET A 1 -1.35 10.53 -16.35
C MET A 1 -1.48 9.54 -17.49
N PRO A 2 -1.01 8.30 -17.36
CA PRO A 2 -1.23 7.24 -18.34
C PRO A 2 -2.72 7.07 -18.64
N ALA A 3 -3.06 6.71 -19.88
CA ALA A 3 -4.46 6.47 -20.27
C ALA A 3 -5.07 5.35 -19.41
N GLY A 4 -6.30 5.56 -18.92
CA GLY A 4 -7.01 4.61 -18.05
C GLY A 4 -6.81 4.82 -16.54
N MET A 5 -5.86 5.67 -16.13
CA MET A 5 -5.64 6.04 -14.74
C MET A 5 -6.33 7.37 -14.42
N ARG A 6 -7.09 7.42 -13.31
CA ARG A 6 -7.87 8.62 -12.94
C ARG A 6 -7.01 9.68 -12.24
N GLU A 7 -6.28 9.25 -11.22
CA GLU A 7 -5.43 10.06 -10.34
C GLU A 7 -4.13 9.31 -10.07
N GLY A 8 -3.21 9.87 -9.26
CA GLY A 8 -2.00 9.17 -8.84
C GLY A 8 -1.86 9.26 -7.34
N TRP A 9 -1.97 8.12 -6.66
CA TRP A 9 -1.97 8.05 -5.19
C TRP A 9 -0.67 7.42 -4.68
N GLY A 10 -0.47 6.13 -4.92
CA GLY A 10 0.74 5.39 -4.54
C GLY A 10 1.52 4.87 -5.75
N LEU A 11 2.82 4.69 -5.59
CA LEU A 11 3.73 4.12 -6.59
C LEU A 11 4.80 3.28 -5.90
N THR A 12 5.01 2.05 -6.35
CA THR A 12 6.09 1.18 -5.87
C THR A 12 6.66 0.35 -7.02
N SER A 13 7.74 -0.39 -6.79
CA SER A 13 8.30 -1.34 -7.75
C SER A 13 8.54 -2.69 -7.13
N ASP A 14 8.38 -3.76 -7.91
CA ASP A 14 8.90 -5.07 -7.52
C ASP A 14 10.44 -5.11 -7.57
N ASP A 15 11.02 -6.24 -7.14
CA ASP A 15 12.46 -6.46 -7.13
C ASP A 15 13.10 -6.48 -8.53
N ARG A 16 12.28 -6.56 -9.59
CA ARG A 16 12.71 -6.54 -10.99
C ARG A 16 12.58 -5.15 -11.62
N GLY A 17 12.04 -4.17 -10.89
CA GLY A 17 11.81 -2.81 -11.36
C GLY A 17 10.47 -2.61 -12.09
N THR A 18 9.56 -3.59 -12.06
CA THR A 18 8.19 -3.40 -12.56
C THR A 18 7.47 -2.40 -11.67
N LEU A 19 6.90 -1.34 -12.26
CA LEU A 19 6.19 -0.30 -11.51
C LEU A 19 4.71 -0.63 -11.32
N TYR A 20 4.21 -0.36 -10.13
CA TYR A 20 2.82 -0.53 -9.74
C TYR A 20 2.28 0.78 -9.17
N ALA A 21 1.15 1.25 -9.68
CA ALA A 21 0.54 2.50 -9.26
C ALA A 21 -0.92 2.33 -8.86
N SER A 22 -1.35 3.06 -7.83
CA SER A 22 -2.74 3.16 -7.39
C SER A 22 -3.30 4.54 -7.73
N ASP A 23 -4.62 4.61 -7.88
CA ASP A 23 -5.35 5.84 -8.20
C ASP A 23 -6.56 6.07 -7.28
N GLY A 24 -6.56 5.46 -6.09
CA GLY A 24 -7.67 5.50 -5.14
C GLY A 24 -8.85 4.58 -5.49
N THR A 25 -8.87 3.96 -6.69
CA THR A 25 -9.86 2.94 -7.03
C THR A 25 -9.45 1.55 -6.51
N SER A 26 -10.22 0.52 -6.86
CA SER A 26 -9.85 -0.88 -6.65
C SER A 26 -8.92 -1.42 -7.73
N THR A 27 -8.31 -0.57 -8.56
CA THR A 27 -7.43 -0.98 -9.65
C THR A 27 -5.99 -0.61 -9.35
N ILE A 28 -5.10 -1.60 -9.44
CA ILE A 28 -3.65 -1.38 -9.48
C ILE A 28 -3.20 -1.42 -10.95
N HIS A 29 -2.48 -0.38 -11.36
CA HIS A 29 -1.97 -0.22 -12.71
C HIS A 29 -0.52 -0.69 -12.74
N VAL A 30 -0.22 -1.65 -13.61
CA VAL A 30 1.16 -2.09 -13.87
C VAL A 30 1.68 -1.28 -15.04
N LEU A 31 2.70 -0.47 -14.75
CA LEU A 31 3.23 0.49 -15.69
C LEU A 31 4.43 -0.09 -16.45
N GLY A 32 4.59 0.37 -17.69
CA GLY A 32 5.78 0.14 -18.49
C GLY A 32 6.23 1.42 -19.18
N GLY A 33 7.38 1.34 -19.85
CA GLY A 33 8.11 2.50 -20.36
C GLY A 33 9.33 2.80 -19.51
N ASN A 34 10.09 3.83 -19.89
CA ASN A 34 11.25 4.30 -19.13
C ASN A 34 11.08 5.78 -18.77
N LEU A 35 11.83 6.25 -17.77
CA LEU A 35 11.85 7.65 -17.38
C LEU A 35 12.71 8.52 -18.33
N GLU A 36 13.35 7.90 -19.32
CA GLU A 36 14.38 8.51 -20.18
C GLU A 36 13.85 9.02 -21.53
N GLY A 37 12.56 8.87 -21.84
CA GLY A 37 11.96 9.48 -23.03
C GLY A 37 10.75 8.76 -23.62
N ASP A 38 10.48 7.53 -23.20
CA ASP A 38 9.26 6.83 -23.58
C ASP A 38 8.08 7.26 -22.70
N ALA A 39 6.89 7.35 -23.28
CA ALA A 39 5.69 7.62 -22.50
C ALA A 39 5.45 6.49 -21.49
N ILE A 40 5.16 6.85 -20.23
CA ILE A 40 4.69 5.87 -19.24
C ILE A 40 3.29 5.41 -19.67
N GLU A 41 3.14 4.09 -19.82
CA GLU A 41 1.91 3.46 -20.26
C GLU A 41 1.44 2.40 -19.27
N VAL A 42 0.11 2.26 -19.12
CA VAL A 42 -0.47 1.11 -18.42
C VAL A 42 -0.34 -0.12 -19.31
N LYS A 43 0.44 -1.12 -18.88
CA LYS A 43 0.61 -2.39 -19.61
C LYS A 43 -0.47 -3.40 -19.27
N ARG A 44 -0.90 -3.42 -18.00
CA ARG A 44 -2.03 -4.22 -17.53
C ARG A 44 -2.59 -3.61 -16.24
N THR A 45 -3.79 -4.01 -15.91
CA THR A 45 -4.44 -3.66 -14.64
C THR A 45 -4.70 -4.92 -13.80
N VAL A 46 -4.81 -4.74 -12.49
CA VAL A 46 -5.20 -5.76 -11.53
C VAL A 46 -6.34 -5.21 -10.71
N GLU A 47 -7.49 -5.88 -10.71
CA GLU A 47 -8.58 -5.55 -9.81
C GLU A 47 -8.34 -6.16 -8.43
N VAL A 48 -8.25 -5.32 -7.42
CA VAL A 48 -8.03 -5.74 -6.04
C VAL A 48 -9.36 -6.11 -5.40
N THR A 49 -9.41 -7.30 -4.81
CA THR A 49 -10.62 -7.81 -4.15
C THR A 49 -10.33 -8.34 -2.76
N ALA A 50 -11.22 -8.01 -1.82
CA ALA A 50 -11.25 -8.60 -0.49
C ALA A 50 -12.49 -9.49 -0.38
N ALA A 51 -12.29 -10.79 -0.16
CA ALA A 51 -13.38 -11.79 -0.12
C ALA A 51 -14.31 -11.70 -1.35
N GLY A 52 -13.73 -11.51 -2.54
CA GLY A 52 -14.47 -11.45 -3.81
C GLY A 52 -15.20 -10.13 -4.09
N ARG A 53 -15.03 -9.10 -3.24
CA ARG A 53 -15.59 -7.76 -3.46
C ARG A 53 -14.48 -6.77 -3.77
N PRO A 54 -14.67 -5.83 -4.72
CA PRO A 54 -13.67 -4.81 -5.02
C PRO A 54 -13.29 -4.01 -3.76
N LEU A 55 -11.99 -3.81 -3.54
CA LEU A 55 -11.45 -3.02 -2.44
C LEU A 55 -10.92 -1.68 -2.97
N ALA A 56 -11.66 -0.60 -2.72
CA ALA A 56 -11.28 0.74 -3.14
C ALA A 56 -10.40 1.46 -2.09
N ASP A 57 -10.10 2.74 -2.35
CA ASP A 57 -9.34 3.64 -1.48
C ASP A 57 -7.88 3.22 -1.29
N ILE A 58 -7.33 2.47 -2.23
CA ILE A 58 -5.93 2.05 -2.24
C ILE A 58 -5.06 3.30 -2.42
N ASN A 59 -4.24 3.58 -1.43
CA ASN A 59 -3.40 4.77 -1.38
C ASN A 59 -1.93 4.40 -1.54
N ASP A 60 -1.09 4.74 -0.59
CA ASP A 60 0.33 4.43 -0.64
C ASP A 60 0.60 2.91 -0.63
N MET A 61 1.65 2.48 -1.32
CA MET A 61 1.96 1.06 -1.52
C MET A 61 3.45 0.78 -1.39
N GLN A 62 3.79 -0.42 -0.94
CA GLN A 62 5.15 -0.92 -0.88
C GLN A 62 5.21 -2.39 -1.31
N TRP A 63 6.18 -2.74 -2.15
CA TRP A 63 6.51 -4.14 -2.42
C TRP A 63 7.29 -4.73 -1.25
N ILE A 64 6.80 -5.85 -0.71
CA ILE A 64 7.40 -6.56 0.43
C ILE A 64 7.25 -8.06 0.20
N HIS A 65 8.37 -8.80 0.16
CA HIS A 65 8.39 -10.27 0.07
C HIS A 65 7.52 -10.87 -1.05
N GLY A 66 7.45 -10.21 -2.21
CA GLY A 66 6.67 -10.68 -3.35
C GLY A 66 5.20 -10.25 -3.35
N GLU A 67 4.80 -9.41 -2.40
CA GLU A 67 3.42 -8.95 -2.21
C GLU A 67 3.34 -7.42 -2.26
N LEU A 68 2.16 -6.92 -2.62
CA LEU A 68 1.85 -5.49 -2.54
C LEU A 68 1.18 -5.21 -1.20
N TRP A 69 1.83 -4.39 -0.38
CA TRP A 69 1.28 -3.89 0.87
C TRP A 69 0.74 -2.50 0.61
N ALA A 70 -0.52 -2.25 0.97
CA ALA A 70 -1.18 -0.99 0.63
C ALA A 70 -1.88 -0.36 1.84
N ASN A 71 -1.70 0.95 2.02
CA ASN A 71 -2.58 1.75 2.85
C ASN A 71 -3.96 1.84 2.20
N LEU A 72 -4.99 1.87 3.04
CA LEU A 72 -6.34 2.21 2.62
C LEU A 72 -6.69 3.57 3.22
N PHE A 73 -7.08 4.52 2.37
CA PHE A 73 -7.32 5.89 2.82
C PHE A 73 -8.36 5.92 3.94
N ARG A 74 -8.03 6.62 5.03
CA ARG A 74 -8.83 6.74 6.26
C ARG A 74 -9.07 5.43 7.02
N GLN A 75 -8.25 4.40 6.82
CA GLN A 75 -8.31 3.17 7.60
C GLN A 75 -6.98 2.92 8.31
N ASP A 76 -7.03 2.44 9.55
CA ASP A 76 -5.85 2.13 10.37
C ASP A 76 -5.36 0.68 10.11
N ARG A 77 -5.26 0.29 8.84
CA ARG A 77 -4.82 -1.05 8.44
C ARG A 77 -4.10 -1.04 7.09
N LEU A 78 -3.30 -2.07 6.85
CA LEU A 78 -2.71 -2.36 5.55
C LEU A 78 -3.43 -3.55 4.90
N ALA A 79 -3.61 -3.52 3.58
CA ALA A 79 -4.00 -4.68 2.80
C ALA A 79 -2.74 -5.36 2.24
N VAL A 80 -2.64 -6.69 2.42
CA VAL A 80 -1.59 -7.50 1.79
C VAL A 80 -2.20 -8.16 0.56
N ILE A 81 -1.72 -7.78 -0.62
CA ILE A 81 -2.34 -8.05 -1.90
C ILE A 81 -1.43 -8.93 -2.75
N ASP A 82 -2.00 -10.01 -3.28
CA ASP A 82 -1.35 -10.82 -4.30
C ASP A 82 -1.27 -10.02 -5.62
N PRO A 83 -0.07 -9.73 -6.16
CA PRO A 83 0.09 -8.82 -7.30
C PRO A 83 -0.31 -9.43 -8.66
N LEU A 84 -0.58 -10.74 -8.69
CA LEU A 84 -1.02 -11.44 -9.89
C LEU A 84 -2.55 -11.50 -9.96
N SER A 85 -3.19 -11.92 -8.87
CA SER A 85 -4.64 -12.11 -8.81
C SER A 85 -5.41 -10.90 -8.30
N GLY A 86 -4.76 -9.99 -7.55
CA GLY A 86 -5.40 -8.88 -6.84
C GLY A 86 -6.14 -9.31 -5.57
N ALA A 87 -6.10 -10.60 -5.20
CA ALA A 87 -6.74 -11.07 -3.99
C ALA A 87 -6.00 -10.55 -2.75
N VAL A 88 -6.76 -9.96 -1.82
CA VAL A 88 -6.26 -9.58 -0.50
C VAL A 88 -6.10 -10.85 0.34
N ARG A 89 -4.86 -11.16 0.74
CA ARG A 89 -4.49 -12.33 1.54
C ARG A 89 -4.83 -12.13 3.02
N CYS A 90 -4.55 -10.95 3.54
CA CYS A 90 -4.88 -10.55 4.90
C CYS A 90 -4.89 -9.03 5.05
N PHE A 91 -5.33 -8.58 6.22
CA PHE A 91 -5.17 -7.20 6.65
C PHE A 91 -4.25 -7.16 7.87
N VAL A 92 -3.34 -6.19 7.90
CA VAL A 92 -2.52 -5.88 9.07
C VAL A 92 -3.19 -4.74 9.81
N ASP A 93 -3.66 -5.00 11.02
CA ASP A 93 -4.27 -3.99 11.89
C ASP A 93 -3.19 -3.14 12.54
N LEU A 94 -3.24 -1.83 12.30
CA LEU A 94 -2.32 -0.84 12.84
C LEU A 94 -3.03 0.15 13.78
N SER A 95 -4.24 -0.19 14.21
CA SER A 95 -4.97 0.60 15.18
C SER A 95 -4.18 0.70 16.49
N GLY A 96 -4.16 1.91 17.06
CA GLY A 96 -3.44 2.18 18.30
C GLY A 96 -1.94 2.49 18.15
N LEU A 97 -1.35 2.43 16.94
CA LEU A 97 0.04 2.89 16.74
C LEU A 97 0.21 4.35 17.17
N LEU A 98 -0.68 5.23 16.68
CA LEU A 98 -0.73 6.61 17.12
C LEU A 98 -1.70 6.75 18.30
N GLY A 99 -1.21 7.32 19.41
CA GLY A 99 -2.02 7.49 20.61
C GLY A 99 -3.23 8.38 20.38
N ARG A 100 -4.30 8.18 21.16
CA ARG A 100 -5.57 8.93 21.02
C ARG A 100 -5.37 10.44 21.09
N GLU A 101 -4.57 10.93 22.03
CA GLU A 101 -4.28 12.36 22.18
C GLU A 101 -3.53 12.94 20.99
N GLU A 102 -2.56 12.19 20.46
CA GLU A 102 -1.81 12.58 19.27
C GLU A 102 -2.77 12.67 18.07
N ARG A 103 -3.61 11.66 17.87
CA ARG A 103 -4.63 11.64 16.82
C ARG A 103 -5.65 12.77 16.95
N GLN A 104 -6.02 13.18 18.17
CA GLN A 104 -6.95 14.29 18.39
C GLN A 104 -6.37 15.66 18.00
N ARG A 105 -5.03 15.79 18.00
CA ARG A 105 -4.36 17.01 17.52
C ARG A 105 -4.26 17.04 16.00
N LEU A 106 -4.49 15.90 15.34
CA LEU A 106 -4.38 15.78 13.90
C LEU A 106 -5.69 16.18 13.20
N GLY A 107 -5.54 16.81 12.04
CA GLY A 107 -6.63 17.15 11.13
C GLY A 107 -7.29 15.93 10.49
N TYR A 108 -8.44 16.14 9.84
CA TYR A 108 -9.22 15.06 9.23
C TYR A 108 -8.49 14.31 8.09
N GLU A 109 -7.52 14.96 7.44
CA GLU A 109 -6.72 14.38 6.36
C GLU A 109 -5.39 13.78 6.83
N GLU A 110 -5.10 13.87 8.13
CA GLU A 110 -3.84 13.46 8.75
C GLU A 110 -3.91 11.99 9.20
N VAL A 111 -4.01 11.11 8.20
CA VAL A 111 -4.29 9.67 8.34
C VAL A 111 -3.03 8.81 8.18
N LEU A 112 -3.11 7.54 8.59
CA LEU A 112 -2.14 6.51 8.25
C LEU A 112 -1.90 6.49 6.73
N ASN A 113 -0.66 6.70 6.31
CA ASN A 113 -0.23 6.76 4.92
C ASN A 113 1.30 6.85 4.89
N GLY A 114 1.98 5.92 4.24
CA GLY A 114 3.44 5.81 4.30
C GLY A 114 3.84 4.41 4.72
N ILE A 115 4.40 3.65 3.78
CA ILE A 115 5.00 2.33 4.04
C ILE A 115 6.40 2.33 3.41
N ALA A 116 7.40 1.85 4.14
CA ALA A 116 8.73 1.63 3.59
C ALA A 116 9.30 0.30 4.09
N HIS A 117 10.01 -0.42 3.22
CA HIS A 117 10.66 -1.67 3.56
C HIS A 117 12.16 -1.59 3.27
N ASP A 118 12.96 -1.84 4.29
CA ASP A 118 14.40 -2.07 4.14
C ASP A 118 14.63 -3.56 3.88
N ALA A 119 14.72 -3.93 2.60
CA ALA A 119 14.91 -5.32 2.20
C ALA A 119 16.24 -5.94 2.69
N ARG A 120 17.25 -5.15 3.05
CA ARG A 120 18.53 -5.67 3.55
C ARG A 120 18.46 -6.05 5.02
N GLY A 121 17.80 -5.21 5.82
CA GLY A 121 17.61 -5.41 7.26
C GLY A 121 16.32 -6.14 7.61
N ASP A 122 15.45 -6.37 6.63
CA ASP A 122 14.06 -6.82 6.78
C ASP A 122 13.26 -6.00 7.81
N ARG A 123 13.32 -4.67 7.67
CA ARG A 123 12.64 -3.74 8.57
C ARG A 123 11.49 -3.05 7.87
N LEU A 124 10.32 -3.07 8.50
CA LEU A 124 9.11 -2.42 8.01
C LEU A 124 8.88 -1.13 8.78
N PHE A 125 8.71 -0.03 8.05
CA PHE A 125 8.40 1.27 8.61
C PHE A 125 7.04 1.76 8.15
N VAL A 126 6.27 2.35 9.08
CA VAL A 126 4.97 2.96 8.80
C VAL A 126 4.85 4.33 9.45
N THR A 127 4.10 5.23 8.80
CA THR A 127 3.80 6.56 9.32
C THR A 127 2.44 7.05 8.79
N GLY A 128 2.15 8.33 8.98
CA GLY A 128 0.97 8.99 8.46
C GLY A 128 1.22 10.44 8.09
N LYS A 129 0.24 11.02 7.39
CA LYS A 129 0.26 12.42 7.00
C LYS A 129 0.32 13.29 8.27
N CYS A 130 1.35 14.12 8.36
CA CYS A 130 1.63 14.98 9.52
C CYS A 130 1.83 14.26 10.86
N TRP A 131 2.05 12.94 10.85
CA TRP A 131 2.34 12.22 12.09
C TRP A 131 3.67 12.71 12.68
N PRO A 132 3.76 12.90 14.01
CA PRO A 132 5.01 13.30 14.66
C PRO A 132 6.03 12.14 14.77
N LYS A 133 5.70 10.96 14.24
CA LYS A 133 6.42 9.71 14.46
C LYS A 133 6.50 8.86 13.18
N LEU A 134 7.61 8.17 13.04
CA LEU A 134 7.82 7.02 12.18
C LEU A 134 7.97 5.79 13.08
N PHE A 135 7.25 4.72 12.78
CA PHE A 135 7.33 3.48 13.54
C PHE A 135 8.06 2.43 12.73
N GLU A 136 9.07 1.78 13.32
CA GLU A 136 9.50 0.45 12.90
C GLU A 136 8.55 -0.56 13.54
N ILE A 137 8.00 -1.48 12.74
CA ILE A 137 7.01 -2.47 13.21
C ILE A 137 7.41 -3.89 12.82
N GLU A 138 6.96 -4.85 13.61
CA GLU A 138 6.99 -6.28 13.28
C GLU A 138 5.55 -6.77 13.20
N VAL A 139 5.24 -7.58 12.18
CA VAL A 139 3.88 -8.11 11.96
C VAL A 139 3.85 -9.57 12.37
N GLU A 140 3.08 -9.85 13.41
CA GLU A 140 2.90 -11.22 13.87
C GLU A 140 1.67 -11.86 13.24
N GLU A 141 1.84 -13.10 12.76
CA GLU A 141 0.67 -13.93 12.48
C GLU A 141 -0.03 -14.31 13.79
N PRO A 142 -1.39 -14.25 13.81
CA PRO A 142 -2.14 -14.61 14.99
C PRO A 142 -1.88 -16.08 15.35
N ALA A 143 -1.76 -16.36 16.64
CA ALA A 143 -1.32 -17.66 17.16
C ALA A 143 -2.11 -18.87 16.61
N TRP A 144 -3.39 -18.69 16.26
CA TRP A 144 -4.25 -19.75 15.73
C TRP A 144 -3.99 -20.12 14.26
N ARG A 145 -3.15 -19.37 13.53
CA ARG A 145 -2.69 -19.70 12.16
C ARG A 145 -1.32 -20.38 12.13
N ARG A 146 -0.61 -20.43 13.25
CA ARG A 146 0.68 -21.11 13.34
C ARG A 146 0.44 -22.63 13.40
N PRO A 147 1.19 -23.43 12.61
CA PRO A 147 1.00 -24.89 12.53
C PRO A 147 1.26 -25.61 13.86
#